data_AF-A0A3S0ZKP9-F1
#
_entry.id   AF-A0A3S0ZKP9-F1
#
_cell.length_a   1.000
_cell.length_b   1.000
_cell.length_c   1.000
_cell.angle_alpha   90.00
_cell.angle_beta   90.00
_cell.angle_gamma   90.00
#
_symmetry.space_group_name_H-M   'P 1'
#
loop_
_entity.id
_entity.type
_entity.pdbx_description
1 polymer ?
#
loop_
_entity_poly.entity_id
_entity_poly.type
_entity_poly.pdbx_seq_one_letter_code
_entity_poly.pdbx_strand_id
1 'polypeptide(L)' 'MLAHREDIEALEILFSQRTSDSQAIIYPSMFTEDGQPIKENIRIIEEAIAKRVQQQKNNQD' A
#
# COMPACT_ATOMS: atom_id res chain seq x y z
N MET A 1 -29.38 20.30 -22.22
CA MET A 1 -27.95 19.89 -22.26
C MET A 1 -27.49 19.67 -20.84
N LEU A 2 -26.89 18.51 -20.51
CA LEU A 2 -26.26 18.32 -19.21
C LEU A 2 -25.03 19.23 -19.14
N ALA A 3 -24.99 20.14 -18.17
CA ALA A 3 -23.99 21.19 -18.03
C ALA A 3 -22.55 20.70 -17.76
N HIS A 4 -22.37 19.38 -17.62
CA HIS A 4 -21.17 18.72 -17.11
C HIS A 4 -20.74 17.52 -17.97
N ARG A 5 -21.12 17.50 -19.25
CA ARG A 5 -20.77 16.38 -20.16
C ARG A 5 -19.25 16.22 -20.30
N GLU A 6 -18.52 17.30 -20.07
CA GLU A 6 -17.05 17.40 -20.09
C GLU A 6 -16.43 16.68 -18.89
N ASP A 7 -17.16 16.57 -17.78
CA ASP A 7 -16.74 15.84 -16.58
C ASP A 7 -16.80 14.31 -16.78
N ILE A 8 -17.45 13.84 -17.85
CA ILE A 8 -17.49 12.41 -18.20
C ILE A 8 -16.09 11.91 -18.57
N GLU A 9 -15.29 12.73 -19.27
CA GLU A 9 -13.93 12.37 -19.65
C GLU A 9 -13.03 12.19 -18.41
N ALA A 10 -13.18 13.07 -17.40
CA ALA A 10 -12.47 12.94 -16.13
C ALA A 10 -12.86 11.66 -15.38
N LEU A 11 -14.15 11.28 -15.42
CA LEU A 11 -14.62 10.03 -14.85
C LEU A 11 -14.08 8.81 -15.62
N GLU A 12 -14.08 8.84 -16.96
CA GLU A 12 -13.54 7.77 -17.81
C GLU A 12 -12.04 7.57 -17.58
N ILE A 13 -11.27 8.64 -17.41
CA ILE A 13 -9.83 8.58 -17.05
C ILE A 13 -9.65 7.91 -15.68
N LEU A 14 -10.46 8.27 -14.69
CA LEU A 14 -10.39 7.67 -13.35
C LEU A 14 -10.70 6.16 -13.37
N PHE A 15 -11.67 5.73 -14.18
CA PHE A 15 -12.04 4.32 -14.29
C PHE A 15 -11.09 3.50 -15.17
N SER A 16 -10.51 4.10 -16.22
CA SER A 16 -9.54 3.44 -17.11
C SER A 16 -8.15 3.26 -16.49
N GLN A 17 -7.77 4.10 -15.51
CA GLN A 17 -6.53 3.94 -14.74
C GLN A 17 -6.60 2.84 -13.67
N ARG A 18 -7.78 2.26 -13.42
CA ARG A 18 -7.85 1.05 -12.59
C ARG A 18 -7.21 -0.07 -13.39
N THR A 19 -6.00 -0.45 -13.00
CA THR A 19 -5.33 -1.64 -13.51
C THR A 19 -6.28 -2.82 -13.31
N SER A 20 -6.77 -3.38 -14.43
CA SER A 20 -7.57 -4.60 -14.55
C SER A 20 -7.25 -5.57 -13.41
N ASP A 21 -8.10 -5.59 -12.39
CA ASP A 21 -7.97 -6.36 -11.14
C ASP A 21 -6.54 -6.83 -10.84
N SER A 22 -5.64 -5.86 -10.74
CA SER A 22 -4.25 -6.10 -10.37
C SER A 22 -4.27 -6.70 -8.97
N GLN A 23 -4.23 -8.04 -8.90
CA GLN A 23 -4.04 -8.90 -7.73
C GLN A 23 -3.98 -8.06 -6.46
N ALA A 24 -5.13 -7.85 -5.81
CA ALA A 24 -5.16 -7.09 -4.58
C ALA A 24 -4.09 -7.67 -3.66
N ILE A 25 -3.10 -6.86 -3.30
CA ILE A 25 -2.04 -7.31 -2.40
C ILE A 25 -2.69 -7.40 -1.03
N ILE A 26 -3.15 -8.60 -0.68
CA ILE A 26 -3.73 -8.88 0.63
C ILE A 26 -2.56 -8.97 1.60
N TYR A 27 -2.40 -7.93 2.40
CA TYR A 27 -1.48 -7.97 3.53
C TYR A 27 -2.08 -8.82 4.65
N PRO A 28 -1.25 -9.65 5.33
CA PRO A 28 -1.70 -10.36 6.51
C PRO A 28 -2.16 -9.38 7.59
N SER A 29 -3.11 -9.80 8.44
CA SER A 29 -3.59 -8.96 9.54
C SER A 29 -2.44 -8.58 10.47
N MET A 30 -2.44 -7.33 10.95
CA MET A 30 -1.48 -6.84 11.94
C MET A 30 -1.90 -7.13 13.39
N PHE A 31 -3.16 -7.55 13.58
CA PHE A 31 -3.78 -7.74 14.88
C PHE A 31 -4.48 -9.10 14.96
N THR A 32 -4.54 -9.64 16.16
CA THR A 32 -5.39 -10.79 16.50
C THR A 32 -6.86 -10.38 16.46
N GLU A 33 -7.76 -11.37 16.51
CA GLU A 33 -9.21 -11.14 16.56
C GLU A 33 -9.63 -10.29 17.78
N ASP A 34 -8.90 -10.41 18.89
CA ASP A 34 -9.08 -9.60 20.11
C ASP A 34 -8.47 -8.19 20.02
N GLY A 35 -7.96 -7.79 18.85
CA GLY A 35 -7.38 -6.47 18.60
C GLY A 35 -5.97 -6.28 19.18
N GLN A 36 -5.29 -7.34 19.61
CA GLN A 36 -3.91 -7.25 20.10
C GLN A 36 -2.91 -7.33 18.94
N PRO A 37 -1.81 -6.55 18.94
CA PRO A 37 -0.78 -6.66 17.92
C PRO A 37 -0.18 -8.07 17.84
N ILE A 38 0.02 -8.58 16.63
CA ILE A 38 0.69 -9.87 16.42
C ILE A 38 2.20 -9.68 16.64
N LYS A 39 2.74 -10.34 17.67
CA LYS A 39 4.16 -10.22 18.07
C LYS A 39 5.14 -10.58 16.96
N GLU A 40 4.82 -11.60 16.16
CA GLU A 40 5.69 -12.02 15.05
C GLU A 40 5.80 -10.94 13.96
N ASN A 41 4.69 -10.27 13.64
CA ASN A 41 4.70 -9.18 12.66
C ASN A 41 5.56 -8.00 13.15
N ILE A 42 5.52 -7.68 14.44
CA ILE A 42 6.37 -6.64 15.04
C ILE A 42 7.84 -6.98 14.79
N ARG A 43 8.26 -8.21 15.12
CA ARG A 43 9.64 -8.65 14.93
C ARG A 43 10.10 -8.53 13.47
N ILE A 44 9.29 -9.03 12.54
CA ILE A 44 9.60 -8.98 11.10
C ILE A 44 9.78 -7.52 10.63
N ILE A 45 8.91 -6.63 11.10
CA ILE A 45 8.97 -5.20 10.74
C ILE A 45 10.20 -4.54 11.34
N GLU A 46 10.53 -4.81 12.61
CA GLU A 46 11.72 -4.28 13.27
C GLU A 46 13.00 -4.71 12.54
N GLU A 47 13.11 -5.99 12.17
CA GLU A 47 14.23 -6.52 11.39
C GLU A 47 14.33 -5.85 10.01
N ALA A 48 13.19 -5.66 9.32
CA ALA A 48 13.13 -4.99 8.02
C ALA A 48 13.56 -3.52 8.10
N ILE A 49 13.14 -2.79 9.13
CA ILE A 49 13.55 -1.41 9.39
C ILE A 49 15.06 -1.35 9.65
N ALA A 50 15.59 -2.21 10.51
CA ALA A 50 17.02 -2.26 10.83
C ALA A 50 17.85 -2.51 9.57
N LYS A 51 17.43 -3.47 8.73
CA LYS A 51 18.10 -3.76 7.44
C LYS A 51 18.08 -2.55 6.50
N ARG A 52 16.95 -1.86 6.39
CA ARG A 52 16.83 -0.66 5.54
C ARG A 52 17.73 0.48 6.01
N VAL A 53 17.79 0.74 7.32
CA VAL A 53 18.67 1.75 7.90
C VAL A 53 20.14 1.40 7.63
N GLN A 54 20.52 0.13 7.78
CA GLN A 54 21.88 -0.30 7.48
C GLN A 54 22.26 -0.11 6.01
N GLN A 55 21.35 -0.46 5.09
CA GLN A 55 21.56 -0.24 3.65
C GLN A 55 21.73 1.23 3.31
N GLN A 56 20.96 2.12 3.95
CA GLN A 56 21.09 3.57 3.74
C GLN A 56 22.45 4.09 4.20
N LYS A 57 22.97 3.62 5.35
CA LYS A 57 24.29 3.99 5.84
C LYS A 57 25.40 3.53 4.88
N ASN A 58 25.37 2.27 4.46
CA ASN A 58 26.38 1.71 3.56
C ASN A 58 26.41 2.40 2.17
N ASN A 59 25.29 2.97 1.73
CA ASN A 59 25.21 3.68 0.44
C ASN A 59 25.63 5.15 0.53
N GLN A 60 25.95 5.66 1.73
CA GLN A 60 26.43 7.03 1.97
C GLN A 60 27.95 7.11 2.17
N ASP A 61 28.64 5.96 2.20
CA ASP A 61 30.12 5.81 2.20
C ASP A 61 30.65 5.59 0.76
#